data_AF-A0A6L9IZ78-F1
#
_entry.id   AF-A0A6L9IZ78-F1
#
_cell.length_a   1.000
_cell.length_b   1.000
_cell.length_c   1.000
_cell.angle_alpha   90.00
_cell.angle_beta   90.00
_cell.angle_gamma   90.00
#
_symmetry.space_group_name_H-M   'P 1'
#
loop_
_entity.id
_entity.type
_entity.pdbx_description
1 polymer ?
#
loop_
_entity_poly.entity_id
_entity_poly.type
_entity_poly.pdbx_seq_one_letter_code
_entity_poly.pdbx_strand_id
1 'polypeptide(L)'
;MRKPISLRFLVLAGLLLLAVASTVYASDSVPQADQPAQEDDDDDDFPQLVGEALIAQRCGDCHSNRFLAGVDGTTRSRDEWASAVDRMIGYGVFLASDERELVIDYLAAQDPDDLLAADESRMQPAEYDALYADALVNLRCTDCHGRSLVAGVLPDNRGR
;
A
#
# COMPACT_ATOMS: atom_id res chain seq x y z
N MET A 1 28.03 7.65 56.05
CA MET A 1 26.77 8.23 56.57
C MET A 1 26.15 9.12 55.49
N ARG A 2 25.08 8.67 54.83
CA ARG A 2 24.27 9.45 53.88
C ARG A 2 22.82 9.37 54.38
N LYS A 3 22.21 10.51 54.73
CA LYS A 3 20.82 10.55 55.21
C LYS A 3 19.87 10.43 54.00
N PRO A 4 18.84 9.56 54.04
CA PRO A 4 17.90 9.43 52.93
C PRO A 4 16.96 10.64 52.86
N ILE A 5 16.89 11.24 51.68
CA ILE A 5 15.95 12.31 51.35
C ILE A 5 14.54 11.70 51.32
N SER A 6 13.65 12.20 52.16
CA SER A 6 12.28 11.68 52.33
C SER A 6 11.43 11.90 51.09
N LEU A 7 10.92 10.79 50.53
CA LEU A 7 10.02 10.71 49.37
C LEU A 7 8.69 11.48 49.55
N ARG A 8 8.39 11.96 50.76
CA ARG A 8 7.23 12.81 51.06
C ARG A 8 7.38 14.27 50.63
N PHE A 9 8.60 14.76 50.37
CA PHE A 9 8.83 16.14 49.93
C PHE A 9 8.69 16.34 48.42
N LEU A 10 8.74 15.27 47.62
CA LEU A 10 8.60 15.34 46.15
C LEU A 10 7.15 15.40 45.65
N VAL A 11 6.16 15.03 46.47
CA VAL A 11 4.75 14.98 46.05
C VAL A 11 4.03 16.34 46.24
N LEU A 12 4.53 17.23 47.09
CA LEU A 12 3.87 18.52 47.40
C LEU A 12 4.40 19.72 46.60
N ALA A 13 5.61 19.64 46.02
CA ALA A 13 6.18 20.74 45.21
C ALA A 13 5.83 20.67 43.71
N GLY A 14 5.38 19.52 43.20
CA GLY A 14 4.97 19.35 41.80
C GLY A 14 3.54 19.82 41.48
N LEU A 15 2.72 20.08 42.50
CA LEU A 15 1.29 20.35 42.36
C LEU A 15 0.91 21.85 42.43
N LEU A 16 1.89 22.76 42.48
CA LEU A 16 1.62 24.20 42.69
C LEU A 16 2.31 25.15 41.68
N LEU A 17 2.68 24.68 40.48
CA LEU A 17 3.45 25.52 39.54
C LEU A 17 3.05 25.44 38.06
N LEU A 18 1.77 25.21 37.70
CA LEU A 18 1.25 25.61 36.37
C LEU A 18 -0.27 25.78 36.35
N ALA A 19 -0.81 26.41 37.40
CA ALA A 19 -2.12 27.05 37.40
C ALA A 19 -2.05 28.41 36.65
N VAL A 20 -1.64 28.40 35.38
CA VAL A 20 -1.79 29.57 34.51
C VAL A 20 -3.20 29.53 33.96
N ALA A 21 -4.09 30.15 34.72
CA ALA A 21 -5.39 30.64 34.27
C ALA A 21 -5.33 31.10 32.80
N SER A 22 -6.14 30.53 31.92
CA SER A 22 -7.53 30.96 31.78
C SER A 22 -7.68 32.44 31.40
N THR A 23 -6.81 32.95 30.52
CA THR A 23 -7.14 34.13 29.72
C THR A 23 -7.62 33.70 28.34
N VAL A 24 -8.95 33.69 28.20
CA VAL A 24 -9.64 34.20 27.01
C VAL A 24 -9.18 33.60 25.67
N TYR A 25 -9.65 32.40 25.37
CA TYR A 25 -10.22 32.19 24.04
C TYR A 25 -11.73 32.32 24.19
N ALA A 26 -12.19 33.57 24.18
CA ALA A 26 -13.49 33.86 23.62
C ALA A 26 -13.40 33.46 22.14
N SER A 27 -13.76 32.22 21.83
CA SER A 27 -14.10 31.86 20.47
C SER A 27 -15.37 32.63 20.16
N ASP A 28 -15.22 33.75 19.45
CA ASP A 28 -16.32 34.43 18.78
C ASP A 28 -17.18 33.36 18.09
N SER A 29 -18.44 33.30 18.50
CA SER A 29 -19.45 32.53 17.78
C SER A 29 -19.65 33.27 16.47
N VAL A 30 -18.87 32.91 15.44
CA VAL A 30 -19.09 33.37 14.08
C VAL A 30 -20.54 33.01 13.73
N PRO A 31 -21.41 33.97 13.40
CA PRO A 31 -22.71 33.65 12.85
C PRO A 31 -22.45 32.87 11.56
N GLN A 32 -22.83 31.60 11.53
CA GLN A 32 -22.78 30.77 10.33
C GLN A 32 -23.82 31.32 9.35
N ALA A 33 -23.44 32.39 8.66
CA ALA A 33 -24.11 32.85 7.45
C ALA A 33 -23.81 31.83 6.36
N ASP A 34 -24.87 31.23 5.81
CA ASP A 34 -24.93 30.55 4.52
C ASP A 34 -23.60 29.97 4.04
N GLN A 35 -23.13 28.89 4.67
CA GLN A 35 -22.23 27.99 3.97
C GLN A 35 -23.11 27.10 3.09
N PRO A 36 -22.93 27.11 1.76
CA PRO A 36 -23.61 26.14 0.92
C PRO A 36 -23.24 24.76 1.46
N ALA A 37 -24.23 23.87 1.59
CA ALA A 37 -23.98 22.47 1.88
C ALA A 37 -22.89 22.00 0.93
N GLN A 38 -21.77 21.53 1.47
CA GLN A 38 -20.85 20.75 0.67
C GLN A 38 -21.65 19.50 0.31
N GLU A 39 -22.01 19.38 -0.97
CA GLU A 39 -22.54 18.16 -1.52
C GLU A 39 -21.37 17.19 -1.48
N ASP A 40 -21.49 16.18 -0.61
CA ASP A 40 -20.47 15.16 -0.43
C ASP A 40 -20.45 14.33 -1.72
N ASP A 41 -19.53 14.62 -2.65
CA ASP A 41 -19.29 13.88 -3.91
C ASP A 41 -18.78 12.43 -3.66
N ASP A 42 -18.84 11.93 -2.43
CA ASP A 42 -18.36 10.61 -2.00
C ASP A 42 -19.12 9.44 -2.66
N ASP A 43 -20.32 9.68 -3.20
CA ASP A 43 -21.13 8.66 -3.88
C ASP A 43 -20.53 8.25 -5.24
N ASP A 44 -19.81 9.15 -5.94
CA ASP A 44 -19.19 8.86 -7.25
C ASP A 44 -17.93 7.98 -7.10
N ASP A 45 -17.27 8.02 -5.95
CA ASP A 45 -16.08 7.21 -5.65
C ASP A 45 -16.44 5.77 -5.23
N PHE A 46 -17.69 5.50 -4.82
CA PHE A 46 -18.09 4.19 -4.30
C PHE A 46 -17.81 3.01 -5.27
N PRO A 47 -18.17 3.09 -6.57
CA PRO A 47 -17.83 2.03 -7.53
C PRO A 47 -16.32 1.84 -7.70
N GLN A 48 -15.54 2.92 -7.58
CA GLN A 48 -14.09 2.90 -7.73
C GLN A 48 -13.42 2.24 -6.52
N LEU A 49 -13.87 2.56 -5.30
CA LEU A 49 -13.41 1.93 -4.06
C LEU A 49 -13.76 0.43 -4.00
N VAL A 50 -14.96 0.04 -4.47
CA VAL A 50 -15.37 -1.37 -4.55
C VAL A 50 -14.52 -2.11 -5.58
N GLY A 51 -14.27 -1.51 -6.75
CA GLY A 51 -13.42 -2.08 -7.79
C GLY A 51 -11.97 -2.27 -7.33
N GLU A 52 -11.37 -1.26 -6.68
CA GLU A 52 -10.01 -1.35 -6.15
C GLU A 52 -9.88 -2.48 -5.13
N ALA A 53 -10.81 -2.56 -4.17
CA ALA A 53 -10.81 -3.61 -3.15
C ALA A 53 -10.94 -5.01 -3.75
N LEU A 54 -11.78 -5.16 -4.79
CA LEU A 54 -11.98 -6.42 -5.48
C LEU A 54 -10.75 -6.84 -6.29
N ILE A 55 -10.07 -5.90 -6.96
CA ILE A 55 -8.78 -6.14 -7.61
C ILE A 55 -7.73 -6.59 -6.60
N ALA A 56 -7.60 -5.88 -5.48
CA ALA A 56 -6.64 -6.23 -4.44
C ALA A 56 -6.88 -7.65 -3.89
N GLN A 57 -8.14 -8.03 -3.66
CA GLN A 57 -8.51 -9.33 -3.12
C GLN A 57 -8.40 -10.48 -4.12
N ARG A 58 -8.74 -10.27 -5.39
CA ARG A 58 -8.87 -11.35 -6.39
C ARG A 58 -7.66 -11.50 -7.30
N CYS A 59 -6.91 -10.41 -7.51
CA CYS A 59 -5.80 -10.36 -8.46
C CYS A 59 -4.45 -10.13 -7.77
N GLY A 60 -4.45 -9.47 -6.60
CA GLY A 60 -3.24 -9.07 -5.87
C GLY A 60 -2.35 -10.22 -5.39
N ASP A 61 -2.91 -11.42 -5.20
CA ASP A 61 -2.15 -12.60 -4.78
C ASP A 61 -1.15 -13.08 -5.84
N CYS A 62 -1.37 -12.76 -7.11
CA CYS A 62 -0.54 -13.21 -8.24
C CYS A 62 -0.03 -12.08 -9.13
N HIS A 63 -0.64 -10.90 -9.06
CA HIS A 63 -0.32 -9.76 -9.92
C HIS A 63 -0.08 -8.50 -9.11
N SER A 64 0.91 -7.71 -9.51
CA SER A 64 1.05 -6.32 -9.05
C SER A 64 0.20 -5.39 -9.92
N ASN A 65 -0.07 -4.18 -9.44
CA ASN A 65 -0.78 -3.16 -10.22
C ASN A 65 -0.01 -2.80 -11.51
N ARG A 66 1.33 -2.81 -11.48
CA ARG A 66 2.14 -2.66 -12.70
C ARG A 66 1.90 -3.78 -13.71
N PHE A 67 1.74 -5.02 -13.25
CA PHE A 67 1.40 -6.11 -14.18
C PHE A 67 0.02 -5.88 -14.82
N LEU A 68 -0.94 -5.38 -14.04
CA LEU A 68 -2.29 -5.07 -14.54
C LEU A 68 -2.25 -3.91 -15.55
N ALA A 69 -1.54 -2.82 -15.27
CA ALA A 69 -1.31 -1.70 -16.18
C ALA A 69 -0.67 -2.10 -17.53
N GLY A 70 -0.09 -3.31 -17.62
CA GLY A 70 0.64 -3.78 -18.79
C GLY A 70 2.11 -3.39 -18.75
N VAL A 71 2.94 -4.14 -19.48
CA VAL A 71 4.41 -3.98 -19.49
C VAL A 71 4.84 -2.63 -20.07
N ASP A 72 3.96 -1.98 -20.84
CA ASP A 72 4.17 -0.73 -21.55
C ASP A 72 3.19 0.38 -21.12
N GLY A 73 2.37 0.17 -20.09
CA GLY A 73 1.37 1.15 -19.66
C GLY A 73 0.27 1.40 -20.71
N THR A 74 -0.03 0.42 -21.56
CA THR A 74 -1.06 0.60 -22.59
C THR A 74 -2.47 0.40 -22.05
N THR A 75 -3.37 1.31 -22.43
CA THR A 75 -4.80 1.17 -22.16
C THR A 75 -5.38 0.01 -22.95
N ARG A 76 -6.23 -0.79 -22.31
CA ARG A 76 -7.04 -1.82 -22.97
C ARG A 76 -8.49 -1.40 -22.99
N SER A 77 -9.18 -1.72 -24.08
CA SER A 77 -10.64 -1.61 -24.15
C SER A 77 -11.31 -2.55 -23.16
N ARG A 78 -12.58 -2.28 -22.85
CA ARG A 78 -13.42 -3.14 -22.01
C ARG A 78 -13.47 -4.59 -22.50
N ASP A 79 -13.56 -4.81 -23.81
CA ASP A 79 -13.63 -6.17 -24.40
C ASP A 79 -12.30 -6.93 -24.29
N GLU A 80 -11.18 -6.21 -24.42
CA GLU A 80 -9.84 -6.77 -24.19
C GLU A 80 -9.65 -7.14 -22.72
N TRP A 81 -10.18 -6.32 -21.81
CA TRP A 81 -10.22 -6.62 -20.38
C TRP A 81 -11.10 -7.81 -20.05
N ALA A 82 -12.31 -7.89 -20.61
CA ALA A 82 -13.19 -9.03 -20.44
C ALA A 82 -12.51 -10.34 -20.85
N SER A 83 -11.85 -10.33 -22.01
CA SER A 83 -11.07 -11.47 -22.50
C SER A 83 -9.90 -11.83 -21.58
N ALA A 84 -9.27 -10.85 -20.92
CA ALA A 84 -8.19 -11.08 -19.98
C ALA A 84 -8.69 -11.69 -18.65
N VAL A 85 -9.78 -11.14 -18.11
CA VAL A 85 -10.43 -11.63 -16.88
C VAL A 85 -10.93 -13.06 -17.09
N ASP A 86 -11.52 -13.39 -18.24
CA ASP A 86 -11.96 -14.75 -18.56
C ASP A 86 -10.82 -15.77 -18.57
N ARG A 87 -9.64 -15.38 -19.05
CA ARG A 87 -8.45 -16.24 -18.97
C ARG A 87 -8.06 -16.51 -17.52
N MET A 88 -8.14 -15.51 -16.64
CA MET A 88 -7.80 -15.68 -15.22
C MET A 88 -8.80 -16.58 -14.51
N ILE A 89 -10.09 -16.49 -14.85
CA ILE A 89 -11.11 -17.42 -14.38
C ILE A 89 -10.76 -18.84 -14.83
N GLY A 90 -10.34 -19.01 -16.10
CA GLY A 90 -9.84 -20.29 -16.61
C GLY A 90 -8.60 -20.82 -15.87
N TYR A 91 -7.79 -19.94 -15.27
CA TYR A 91 -6.63 -20.30 -14.44
C TYR A 91 -6.98 -20.57 -12.98
N GLY A 92 -8.24 -20.44 -12.59
CA GLY A 92 -8.74 -20.81 -11.27
C GLY A 92 -9.11 -19.63 -10.36
N VAL A 93 -9.09 -18.39 -10.87
CA VAL A 93 -9.69 -17.26 -10.14
C VAL A 93 -11.20 -17.44 -10.08
N PHE A 94 -11.77 -17.37 -8.88
CA PHE A 94 -13.21 -17.34 -8.72
C PHE A 94 -13.70 -15.90 -8.65
N LEU A 95 -14.58 -15.53 -9.58
CA LEU A 95 -15.34 -14.29 -9.60
C LEU A 95 -16.81 -14.64 -9.85
N ALA A 96 -17.71 -14.10 -9.03
CA ALA A 96 -19.13 -14.13 -9.35
C ALA A 96 -19.43 -13.28 -10.60
N SER A 97 -20.58 -13.47 -11.23
CA SER A 97 -20.90 -12.80 -12.50
C SER A 97 -20.97 -11.27 -12.36
N ASP A 98 -21.47 -10.78 -11.24
CA ASP A 98 -21.52 -9.36 -10.89
C ASP A 98 -20.13 -8.80 -10.55
N GLU A 99 -19.34 -9.52 -9.74
CA GLU A 99 -17.94 -9.19 -9.46
C GLU A 99 -17.10 -9.11 -10.75
N ARG A 100 -17.35 -10.01 -11.71
CA ARG A 100 -16.66 -10.03 -13.01
C ARG A 100 -16.93 -8.74 -13.79
N GLU A 101 -18.18 -8.32 -13.93
CA GLU A 101 -18.50 -7.09 -14.66
C GLU A 101 -17.92 -5.85 -13.96
N LEU A 102 -18.02 -5.78 -12.63
CA LEU A 102 -17.43 -4.70 -11.85
C LEU A 102 -15.91 -4.58 -12.03
N VAL A 103 -15.20 -5.71 -12.03
CA VAL A 103 -13.75 -5.74 -12.31
C VAL A 103 -13.43 -5.25 -13.71
N ILE A 104 -14.20 -5.67 -14.71
CA ILE A 104 -13.99 -5.26 -16.11
C ILE A 104 -14.23 -3.76 -16.27
N ASP A 105 -15.32 -3.25 -15.70
CA ASP A 105 -15.66 -1.83 -15.76
C ASP A 105 -14.63 -0.97 -15.04
N TYR A 106 -14.20 -1.39 -13.85
CA TYR A 106 -13.12 -0.74 -13.12
C TYR A 106 -11.84 -0.68 -13.95
N LEU A 107 -11.33 -1.82 -14.44
CA LEU A 107 -10.08 -1.86 -15.21
C LEU A 107 -10.14 -1.07 -16.52
N ALA A 108 -11.31 -1.01 -17.16
CA ALA A 108 -11.50 -0.24 -18.39
C ALA A 108 -11.60 1.27 -18.16
N ALA A 109 -11.97 1.70 -16.96
CA ALA A 109 -12.06 3.11 -16.57
C ALA A 109 -10.72 3.70 -16.10
N GLN A 110 -9.74 2.87 -15.72
CA GLN A 110 -8.47 3.34 -15.19
C GLN A 110 -7.53 3.86 -16.29
N ASP A 111 -6.88 5.00 -16.00
CA ASP A 111 -5.67 5.39 -16.71
C ASP A 111 -4.51 4.46 -16.29
N PRO A 112 -3.75 3.87 -17.24
CA PRO A 112 -2.57 3.08 -16.92
C PRO A 112 -1.58 3.79 -15.99
N ASP A 113 -1.43 5.12 -16.09
CA ASP A 113 -0.54 5.90 -15.23
C ASP A 113 -0.99 5.88 -13.76
N ASP A 114 -2.30 5.87 -13.50
CA ASP A 114 -2.85 5.79 -12.14
C ASP A 114 -2.59 4.42 -11.50
N LEU A 115 -2.73 3.33 -12.28
CA LEU A 115 -2.41 1.98 -11.83
C LEU A 115 -0.91 1.81 -11.52
N LEU A 116 -0.05 2.46 -12.30
CA LEU A 116 1.40 2.48 -12.07
C LEU A 116 1.76 3.30 -10.81
N ALA A 117 1.13 4.46 -10.61
CA ALA A 117 1.33 5.29 -9.41
C ALA A 117 0.92 4.53 -8.12
N ALA A 118 -0.13 3.71 -8.20
CA ALA A 118 -0.56 2.83 -7.11
C ALA A 118 0.46 1.70 -6.80
N ASP A 119 1.26 1.28 -7.77
CA ASP A 119 2.39 0.33 -7.57
C ASP A 119 3.58 1.06 -6.93
N GLU A 120 3.93 2.25 -7.42
CA GLU A 120 5.07 3.03 -6.92
C GLU A 120 4.89 3.51 -5.48
N SER A 121 3.68 3.90 -5.08
CA SER A 121 3.40 4.27 -3.69
C SER A 121 3.54 3.11 -2.70
N ARG A 122 3.33 1.86 -3.15
CA ARG A 122 3.57 0.64 -2.38
C ARG A 122 5.05 0.24 -2.37
N MET A 123 5.83 0.70 -3.35
CA MET A 123 7.25 0.41 -3.52
C MET A 123 8.08 1.65 -3.15
N GLN A 124 8.29 1.91 -1.86
CA GLN A 124 9.22 2.96 -1.44
C GLN A 124 10.66 2.64 -1.92
N PRO A 125 11.32 3.49 -2.73
CA PRO A 125 12.66 3.21 -3.28
C PRO A 125 13.80 3.27 -2.25
N ALA A 126 13.52 3.64 -1.01
CA ALA A 126 14.53 3.95 0.00
C ALA A 126 15.20 2.72 0.65
N GLU A 127 14.74 1.49 0.35
CA GLU A 127 15.23 0.26 0.98
C GLU A 127 15.71 -0.81 -0.03
N TYR A 128 15.98 -0.42 -1.28
CA TYR A 128 16.70 -1.29 -2.20
C TYR A 128 18.20 -1.16 -1.99
N ASP A 129 18.66 -1.72 -0.88
CA ASP A 129 20.08 -1.89 -0.63
C ASP A 129 20.60 -3.21 -1.20
N ALA A 130 21.92 -3.38 -1.16
CA ALA A 130 22.57 -4.60 -1.61
C ALA A 130 22.10 -5.84 -0.81
N LEU A 131 21.59 -5.67 0.42
CA LEU A 131 21.09 -6.76 1.25
C LEU A 131 19.71 -7.23 0.79
N TYR A 132 18.84 -6.33 0.34
CA TYR A 132 17.55 -6.68 -0.22
C TYR A 132 17.69 -7.44 -1.55
N ALA A 133 18.59 -6.96 -2.43
CA ALA A 133 18.91 -7.67 -3.68
C ALA A 133 19.54 -9.06 -3.39
N ASP A 134 20.43 -9.15 -2.40
CA ASP A 134 21.02 -10.41 -1.94
C ASP A 134 19.96 -11.40 -1.43
N ALA A 135 18.98 -10.91 -0.65
CA ALA A 135 17.89 -11.69 -0.10
C ALA A 135 16.97 -12.26 -1.19
N LEU A 136 16.63 -11.47 -2.21
CA LEU A 136 15.81 -11.93 -3.33
C LEU A 136 16.51 -13.01 -4.15
N VAL A 137 17.81 -12.84 -4.42
CA VAL A 137 18.61 -13.86 -5.12
C VAL A 137 18.66 -15.16 -4.33
N ASN A 138 18.85 -15.10 -3.01
CA ASN A 138 18.78 -16.28 -2.15
C ASN A 138 17.40 -16.94 -2.21
N LEU A 139 16.33 -16.17 -1.99
CA LEU A 139 14.97 -16.71 -1.86
C LEU A 139 14.44 -17.32 -3.15
N ARG A 140 14.76 -16.74 -4.31
CA ARG A 140 14.12 -17.15 -5.58
C ARG A 140 15.02 -17.99 -6.46
N CYS A 141 16.32 -17.70 -6.45
CA CYS A 141 17.24 -18.33 -7.38
C CYS A 141 17.91 -19.57 -6.78
N THR A 142 17.99 -19.66 -5.43
CA THR A 142 18.68 -20.78 -4.77
C THR A 142 17.79 -21.96 -4.36
N ASP A 143 16.47 -21.82 -4.52
CA ASP A 143 15.50 -22.90 -4.28
C ASP A 143 15.78 -24.15 -5.12
N CYS A 144 16.37 -23.99 -6.30
CA CYS A 144 16.72 -25.11 -7.17
C CYS A 144 18.21 -25.49 -7.08
N HIS A 145 19.12 -24.53 -6.88
CA HIS A 145 20.57 -24.78 -6.86
C HIS A 145 21.32 -23.78 -5.99
N GLY A 146 22.45 -24.18 -5.38
CA GLY A 146 23.22 -23.30 -4.51
C GLY A 146 23.71 -22.01 -5.17
N ARG A 147 23.83 -20.95 -4.36
CA ARG A 147 24.23 -19.59 -4.75
C ARG A 147 25.50 -19.51 -5.60
N SER A 148 26.43 -20.46 -5.42
CA SER A 148 27.68 -20.54 -6.19
C SER A 148 27.46 -20.65 -7.71
N LEU A 149 26.37 -21.31 -8.14
CA LEU A 149 26.02 -21.42 -9.56
C LEU A 149 25.43 -20.12 -10.10
N VAL A 150 24.57 -19.45 -9.30
CA VAL A 150 23.97 -18.16 -9.67
C VAL A 150 25.02 -17.06 -9.76
N ALA A 151 26.03 -17.09 -8.89
CA ALA A 151 27.12 -16.14 -8.88
C ALA A 151 28.19 -16.38 -9.96
N GLY A 152 28.06 -17.44 -10.79
CA GLY A 152 29.02 -17.77 -11.83
C GLY A 152 30.41 -18.18 -11.31
N VAL A 153 30.54 -18.49 -10.02
CA VAL A 153 31.79 -18.93 -9.40
C VAL A 153 31.87 -20.44 -9.53
N LEU A 154 32.30 -20.92 -10.70
CA LEU A 154 32.66 -22.33 -10.87
C LEU A 154 33.83 -22.64 -9.92
N PRO A 155 33.76 -23.70 -9.08
CA PRO A 155 34.92 -24.14 -8.33
C PRO A 155 36.01 -24.57 -9.33
N ASP A 156 37.21 -24.03 -9.16
CA ASP A 156 38.40 -24.46 -9.89
C ASP A 156 38.64 -25.95 -9.63
N ASN A 157 38.34 -26.79 -10.63
CA ASN A 157 38.61 -28.23 -10.62
C ASN A 157 39.99 -28.58 -11.19
N ARG A 158 41.01 -27.72 -11.05
CA ARG A 158 42.40 -28.08 -11.33
C ARG A 158 43.00 -28.81 -10.13
N GLY A 159 42.77 -30.10 -10.03
CA GLY A 159 43.60 -30.99 -9.20
C GLY A 159 42.89 -32.18 -8.60
N ARG A 160 42.67 -33.23 -9.39
CA ARG A 160 42.72 -34.63 -8.92
C ARG A 160 43.08 -35.55 -10.08
#